data_AF-A0A2A5WN14-F1
#
_entry.id   AF-A0A2A5WN14-F1
#
_cell.length_a   1.000
_cell.length_b   1.000
_cell.length_c   1.000
_cell.angle_alpha   90.00
_cell.angle_beta   90.00
_cell.angle_gamma   90.00
#
_symmetry.space_group_name_H-M   'P 1'
#
loop_
_entity.id
_entity.type
_entity.pdbx_description
1 polymer ?
#
loop_
_entity_poly.entity_id
_entity_poly.type
_entity_poly.pdbx_seq_one_letter_code
_entity_poly.pdbx_strand_id
1 'polypeptide(L)'
;NGEVIGTTESGENAITVIDDVLLSPGVHHLTVNSVDGTITGRGNPVLVSAEASPVYWGDTHGHSGFAEGIGTPDRFMRWAKEDARLDFVMHSEHDIWMDDREWQVLTDKVNEYSEEGRFIGYLGYEWTQQNRYGGHHNVLFRDTKERVRVPVQDYPTISRLYAGLKSTYDFNDVLVIPHAHQSGDYRQSDPDLQDLVEIMSQHGTFEWFGRAYVRQGHQVGFIAASDNHLSQPGYTSTWAGFMSQRGGLAGVMAERLERDALFDAMKNIQTYATTGDRIILDVRLNGHMMGQRTPFTTERTITGRVIGTAPIDSITLIKNDVEIWEQQYRLIEDGRFGKSETIQISFESDSAPMHPQDNARGSRGWLGKLTVTGADIESFKATDFFNPEVNELRRDNDNPNTLHFVTGSRGDASSIVLDLANISRSARITFELKAAAERGSPTRFRRPAITEPASVTLNLKDMERGELTHGFPLDIYNDTITLRRVITEGERDIRFEIVDSGDLQGDYYFVRVRQANDAMAWSSPIWVGGFAPR
;
A
#
# COMPACT_ATOMS: atom_id res chain seq x y z
N ASN A 1 -0.24 11.77 25.95
CA ASN A 1 -0.29 12.86 26.95
C ASN A 1 1.05 13.17 27.61
N GLY A 2 2.19 12.78 27.02
CA GLY A 2 3.51 13.01 27.63
C GLY A 2 3.81 12.18 28.89
N GLU A 3 2.92 11.25 29.25
CA GLU A 3 3.11 10.33 30.36
C GLU A 3 4.11 9.24 29.97
N VAL A 4 5.06 8.96 30.88
CA VAL A 4 6.05 7.90 30.70
C VAL A 4 5.42 6.58 31.14
N ILE A 5 5.17 5.70 30.18
CA ILE A 5 4.57 4.37 30.43
C ILE A 5 5.62 3.26 30.61
N GLY A 6 6.89 3.55 30.34
CA GLY A 6 7.99 2.60 30.46
C GLY A 6 9.34 3.28 30.18
N THR A 7 10.40 2.69 30.72
CA THR A 7 11.79 3.10 30.48
C THR A 7 12.63 1.88 30.18
N THR A 8 13.57 2.00 29.27
CA THR A 8 14.50 0.92 28.91
C THR A 8 15.93 1.37 29.18
N GLU A 9 16.80 0.45 29.57
CA GLU A 9 18.24 0.71 29.63
C GLU A 9 18.83 0.72 28.21
N SER A 10 19.94 1.42 28.02
CA SER A 10 20.72 1.28 26.79
C SER A 10 21.22 -0.16 26.66
N GLY A 11 21.08 -0.76 25.50
CA GLY A 11 21.54 -2.12 25.24
C GLY A 11 22.05 -2.30 23.82
N GLU A 12 22.68 -3.44 23.57
CA GLU A 12 23.17 -3.83 22.23
C GLU A 12 22.09 -4.47 21.36
N ASN A 13 20.90 -4.73 21.93
CA ASN A 13 19.79 -5.33 21.21
C ASN A 13 19.12 -4.31 20.28
N ALA A 14 18.84 -4.73 19.05
CA ALA A 14 18.11 -3.91 18.07
C ALA A 14 16.65 -3.66 18.47
N ILE A 15 16.07 -4.53 19.30
CA ILE A 15 14.68 -4.48 19.76
C ILE A 15 14.64 -4.61 21.28
N THR A 16 13.86 -3.75 21.94
CA THR A 16 13.51 -3.88 23.36
C THR A 16 12.00 -4.04 23.49
N VAL A 17 11.57 -5.02 24.26
CA VAL A 17 10.14 -5.27 24.54
C VAL A 17 9.80 -4.66 25.90
N ILE A 18 8.67 -3.96 25.96
CA ILE A 18 8.09 -3.47 27.20
C ILE A 18 6.78 -4.23 27.38
N ASP A 19 6.74 -5.11 28.38
CA ASP A 19 5.58 -5.90 28.72
C ASP A 19 4.63 -5.15 29.66
N ASP A 20 3.44 -5.69 29.87
CA ASP A 20 2.42 -5.20 30.83
C ASP A 20 2.01 -3.73 30.65
N VAL A 21 2.07 -3.23 29.41
CA VAL A 21 1.60 -1.88 29.07
C VAL A 21 0.08 -1.81 29.14
N LEU A 22 -0.43 -1.02 30.07
CA LEU A 22 -1.86 -0.76 30.23
C LEU A 22 -2.22 0.62 29.63
N LEU A 23 -3.17 0.61 28.71
CA LEU A 23 -3.68 1.82 28.06
C LEU A 23 -5.17 1.99 28.38
N SER A 24 -5.58 3.23 28.65
CA SER A 24 -6.99 3.58 28.83
C SER A 24 -7.74 3.57 27.48
N PRO A 25 -9.09 3.44 27.46
CA PRO A 25 -9.86 3.55 26.23
C PRO A 25 -9.56 4.85 25.48
N GLY A 26 -9.34 4.75 24.16
CA GLY A 26 -8.97 5.90 23.32
C GLY A 26 -7.90 5.59 22.29
N VAL A 27 -7.45 6.63 21.59
CA VAL A 27 -6.36 6.55 20.61
C VAL A 27 -5.06 7.01 21.25
N HIS A 28 -4.03 6.18 21.13
CA HIS A 28 -2.70 6.45 21.65
C HIS A 28 -1.65 6.37 20.55
N HIS A 29 -0.68 7.28 20.60
CA HIS A 29 0.54 7.21 19.81
C HIS A 29 1.70 7.16 20.78
N LEU A 30 2.35 6.01 20.86
CA LEU A 30 3.50 5.83 21.73
C LEU A 30 4.70 6.56 21.14
N THR A 31 5.41 7.33 21.95
CA THR A 31 6.63 8.04 21.54
C THR A 31 7.82 7.54 22.34
N VAL A 32 8.95 7.40 21.67
CA VAL A 32 10.23 7.03 22.29
C VAL A 32 11.13 8.25 22.22
N ASN A 33 11.79 8.59 23.34
CA ASN A 33 12.81 9.62 23.39
C ASN A 33 13.97 9.10 24.26
N SER A 34 15.20 9.18 23.76
CA SER A 34 16.38 8.95 24.59
C SER A 34 16.57 10.11 25.59
N VAL A 35 17.26 9.82 26.70
CA VAL A 35 17.52 10.80 27.76
C VAL A 35 18.26 12.04 27.24
N ASP A 36 19.15 11.87 26.27
CA ASP A 36 19.90 12.94 25.61
C ASP A 36 19.17 13.60 24.43
N GLY A 37 17.98 13.11 24.08
CA GLY A 37 17.16 13.59 22.98
C GLY A 37 17.69 13.26 21.58
N THR A 38 18.73 12.44 21.45
CA THR A 38 19.32 12.08 20.15
C THR A 38 18.49 11.07 19.36
N ILE A 39 17.75 10.20 20.05
CA ILE A 39 16.84 9.23 19.46
C ILE A 39 15.43 9.65 19.82
N THR A 40 14.63 9.97 18.81
CA THR A 40 13.21 10.25 18.97
C THR A 40 12.42 9.45 17.94
N GLY A 41 11.26 8.93 18.33
CA GLY A 41 10.40 8.17 17.44
C GLY A 41 8.96 8.19 17.88
N ARG A 42 8.06 7.86 16.96
CA ARG A 42 6.65 7.66 17.21
C ARG A 42 6.24 6.33 16.60
N GLY A 43 5.55 5.51 17.38
CA GLY A 43 4.98 4.23 16.93
C GLY A 43 3.68 4.40 16.16
N ASN A 44 3.16 3.25 15.71
CA ASN A 44 1.86 3.15 15.06
C ASN A 44 0.72 3.58 16.02
N PRO A 45 -0.44 3.99 15.49
CA PRO A 45 -1.61 4.25 16.32
C PRO A 45 -2.08 2.99 17.03
N VAL A 46 -2.50 3.13 18.30
CA VAL A 46 -3.16 2.09 19.08
C VAL A 46 -4.56 2.57 19.45
N LEU A 47 -5.59 1.90 18.96
CA LEU A 47 -6.97 2.14 19.35
C LEU A 47 -7.38 1.12 20.42
N VAL A 48 -7.61 1.60 21.64
CA VAL A 48 -8.17 0.79 22.74
C VAL A 48 -9.68 1.01 22.76
N SER A 49 -10.45 -0.02 22.43
CA SER A 49 -11.91 0.05 22.36
C SER A 49 -12.54 -1.31 22.66
N ALA A 50 -13.70 -1.30 23.31
CA ALA A 50 -14.53 -2.48 23.49
C ALA A 50 -15.47 -2.75 22.30
N GLU A 51 -15.62 -1.76 21.41
CA GLU A 51 -16.59 -1.79 20.29
C GLU A 51 -15.92 -1.90 18.93
N ALA A 52 -14.60 -1.66 18.84
CA ALA A 52 -13.89 -1.71 17.58
C ALA A 52 -13.59 -3.16 17.19
N SER A 53 -13.69 -3.45 15.89
CA SER A 53 -13.19 -4.71 15.35
C SER A 53 -11.66 -4.73 15.43
N PRO A 54 -11.04 -5.78 15.98
CA PRO A 54 -9.58 -5.94 15.93
C PRO A 54 -9.09 -5.96 14.49
N VAL A 55 -7.92 -5.34 14.25
CA VAL A 55 -7.21 -5.41 12.97
C VAL A 55 -5.91 -6.14 13.20
N TYR A 56 -5.71 -7.20 12.42
CA TYR A 56 -4.47 -7.96 12.37
C TYR A 56 -3.69 -7.59 11.11
N TRP A 57 -2.40 -7.39 11.28
CA TRP A 57 -1.47 -6.89 10.28
C TRP A 57 -0.62 -8.02 9.74
N GLY A 58 -0.67 -8.24 8.43
CA GLY A 58 0.10 -9.33 7.84
C GLY A 58 0.48 -9.10 6.40
N ASP A 59 1.21 -10.07 5.87
CA ASP A 59 1.80 -10.02 4.55
C ASP A 59 1.51 -11.34 3.84
N THR A 60 0.69 -11.30 2.79
CA THR A 60 0.23 -12.49 2.07
C THR A 60 1.12 -12.87 0.90
N HIS A 61 2.24 -12.19 0.68
CA HIS A 61 3.08 -12.40 -0.49
C HIS A 61 4.53 -12.05 -0.17
N GLY A 62 5.37 -13.07 -0.03
CA GLY A 62 6.80 -12.86 0.19
C GLY A 62 7.59 -14.14 -0.06
N HIS A 63 8.85 -13.93 -0.42
CA HIS A 63 9.81 -14.91 -0.90
C HIS A 63 11.04 -14.97 0.00
N SER A 64 11.66 -16.15 0.04
CA SER A 64 12.93 -16.43 0.69
C SER A 64 13.93 -17.04 -0.32
N GLY A 65 14.98 -17.68 0.15
CA GLY A 65 16.08 -18.17 -0.69
C GLY A 65 15.81 -19.44 -1.50
N PHE A 66 14.58 -19.95 -1.62
CA PHE A 66 14.30 -21.16 -2.40
C PHE A 66 13.98 -20.88 -3.87
N ALA A 67 13.31 -19.77 -4.19
CA ALA A 67 13.10 -19.33 -5.57
C ALA A 67 13.98 -18.12 -5.95
N GLU A 68 13.37 -16.98 -6.23
CA GLU A 68 14.06 -15.75 -6.65
C GLU A 68 14.53 -14.89 -5.46
N GLY A 69 14.00 -15.13 -4.27
CA GLY A 69 14.37 -14.38 -3.08
C GLY A 69 15.77 -14.70 -2.55
N ILE A 70 16.19 -13.94 -1.53
CA ILE A 70 17.43 -14.18 -0.79
C ILE A 70 17.12 -14.50 0.66
N GLY A 71 18.07 -15.16 1.35
CA GLY A 71 17.93 -15.52 2.76
C GLY A 71 17.52 -16.98 2.94
N THR A 72 16.78 -17.27 4.00
CA THR A 72 16.32 -18.64 4.33
C THR A 72 14.88 -18.60 4.80
N PRO A 73 14.11 -19.69 4.65
CA PRO A 73 12.76 -19.78 5.24
C PRO A 73 12.73 -19.51 6.75
N ASP A 74 13.77 -19.94 7.47
CA ASP A 74 13.90 -19.66 8.89
C ASP A 74 14.04 -18.15 9.18
N ARG A 75 14.88 -17.45 8.40
CA ARG A 75 15.01 -15.99 8.52
C ARG A 75 13.71 -15.28 8.16
N PHE A 76 13.02 -15.72 7.10
CA PHE A 76 11.75 -15.15 6.67
C PHE A 76 10.71 -15.21 7.80
N MET A 77 10.49 -16.40 8.37
CA MET A 77 9.50 -16.61 9.44
C MET A 77 9.86 -15.89 10.74
N ARG A 78 11.14 -15.96 11.15
CA ARG A 78 11.62 -15.24 12.33
C ARG A 78 11.51 -13.73 12.18
N TRP A 79 11.86 -13.19 11.01
CA TRP A 79 11.71 -11.75 10.74
C TRP A 79 10.25 -11.33 10.84
N ALA A 80 9.34 -12.06 10.19
CA ALA A 80 7.92 -11.77 10.23
C ALA A 80 7.40 -11.70 11.68
N LYS A 81 7.75 -12.70 12.50
CA LYS A 81 7.28 -12.84 13.89
C LYS A 81 7.94 -11.87 14.86
N GLU A 82 9.26 -11.74 14.81
CA GLU A 82 10.05 -11.09 15.86
C GLU A 82 10.51 -9.68 15.51
N ASP A 83 10.88 -9.42 14.25
CA ASP A 83 11.42 -8.13 13.81
C ASP A 83 10.32 -7.22 13.28
N ALA A 84 9.55 -7.68 12.28
CA ALA A 84 8.46 -6.93 11.68
C ALA A 84 7.20 -6.86 12.57
N ARG A 85 7.09 -7.78 13.54
CA ARG A 85 5.93 -7.93 14.45
C ARG A 85 4.62 -7.98 13.65
N LEU A 86 4.59 -8.88 12.67
CA LEU A 86 3.37 -9.23 11.96
C LEU A 86 2.51 -10.14 12.84
N ASP A 87 1.20 -10.06 12.66
CA ASP A 87 0.24 -10.99 13.25
C ASP A 87 0.15 -12.26 12.39
N PHE A 88 0.29 -12.14 11.07
CA PHE A 88 0.35 -13.28 10.17
C PHE A 88 1.24 -13.05 8.94
N VAL A 89 1.69 -14.14 8.33
CA VAL A 89 2.44 -14.10 7.07
C VAL A 89 2.11 -15.31 6.20
N MET A 90 2.11 -15.14 4.89
CA MET A 90 2.16 -16.26 3.95
C MET A 90 3.56 -16.33 3.33
N HIS A 91 4.17 -17.50 3.41
CA HIS A 91 5.42 -17.75 2.69
C HIS A 91 5.06 -18.28 1.29
N SER A 92 5.30 -17.48 0.26
CA SER A 92 4.76 -17.68 -1.10
C SER A 92 5.85 -17.77 -2.17
N GLU A 93 6.70 -18.80 -2.12
CA GLU A 93 7.72 -18.99 -3.16
C GLU A 93 7.10 -19.26 -4.54
N HIS A 94 7.80 -18.86 -5.60
CA HIS A 94 7.44 -19.23 -6.98
C HIS A 94 7.41 -20.75 -7.17
N ASP A 95 6.26 -21.28 -7.59
CA ASP A 95 6.06 -22.72 -7.80
C ASP A 95 6.92 -23.32 -8.90
N ILE A 96 7.21 -22.53 -9.94
CA ILE A 96 7.95 -22.98 -11.13
C ILE A 96 9.39 -23.40 -10.81
N TRP A 97 9.97 -22.85 -9.74
CA TRP A 97 11.36 -23.10 -9.31
C TRP A 97 11.48 -23.87 -8.00
N MET A 98 10.36 -24.21 -7.36
CA MET A 98 10.35 -24.89 -6.07
C MET A 98 10.10 -26.41 -6.21
N ASP A 99 10.85 -27.24 -5.49
CA ASP A 99 10.66 -28.69 -5.43
C ASP A 99 9.85 -29.17 -4.20
N ASP A 100 9.52 -30.46 -4.14
CA ASP A 100 8.69 -31.02 -3.06
C ASP A 100 9.40 -31.06 -1.71
N ARG A 101 10.73 -31.07 -1.70
CA ARG A 101 11.52 -31.00 -0.47
C ARG A 101 11.48 -29.58 0.09
N GLU A 102 11.62 -28.57 -0.77
CA GLU A 102 11.49 -27.16 -0.41
C GLU A 102 10.08 -26.86 0.10
N TRP A 103 9.04 -27.38 -0.56
CA TRP A 103 7.65 -27.31 -0.08
C TRP A 103 7.47 -27.91 1.32
N GLN A 104 8.08 -29.06 1.57
CA GLN A 104 8.06 -29.66 2.91
C GLN A 104 8.76 -28.78 3.94
N VAL A 105 9.88 -28.14 3.59
CA VAL A 105 10.56 -27.20 4.48
C VAL A 105 9.68 -25.98 4.80
N LEU A 106 8.96 -25.43 3.81
CA LEU A 106 7.99 -24.35 4.06
C LEU A 106 6.90 -24.82 5.02
N THR A 107 6.35 -26.01 4.79
CA THR A 107 5.33 -26.63 5.64
C THR A 107 5.81 -26.78 7.08
N ASP A 108 7.02 -27.30 7.28
CA ASP A 108 7.63 -27.47 8.59
C ASP A 108 7.83 -26.12 9.30
N LYS A 109 8.30 -25.09 8.58
CA LYS A 109 8.54 -23.76 9.13
C LYS A 109 7.25 -23.02 9.48
N VAL A 110 6.19 -23.18 8.68
CA VAL A 110 4.85 -22.71 9.02
C VAL A 110 4.38 -23.34 10.33
N ASN A 111 4.51 -24.65 10.49
CA ASN A 111 4.11 -25.36 11.71
C ASN A 111 4.97 -24.98 12.92
N GLU A 112 6.28 -24.78 12.74
CA GLU A 112 7.23 -24.45 13.80
C GLU A 112 6.98 -23.05 14.40
N TYR A 113 6.74 -22.05 13.55
CA TYR A 113 6.66 -20.65 13.98
C TYR A 113 5.25 -20.21 14.38
N SER A 114 4.22 -20.87 13.86
CA SER A 114 2.81 -20.53 14.14
C SER A 114 2.46 -20.74 15.61
N GLU A 115 1.81 -19.74 16.19
CA GLU A 115 1.43 -19.65 17.59
C GLU A 115 0.13 -18.84 17.68
N GLU A 116 -1.00 -19.51 17.91
CA GLU A 116 -2.32 -18.88 18.09
C GLU A 116 -2.25 -17.79 19.16
N GLY A 117 -2.88 -16.63 18.91
CA GLY A 117 -2.82 -15.48 19.79
C GLY A 117 -1.56 -14.62 19.67
N ARG A 118 -0.56 -15.02 18.86
CA ARG A 118 0.70 -14.28 18.71
C ARG A 118 1.17 -14.12 17.27
N PHE A 119 1.18 -15.19 16.46
CA PHE A 119 1.69 -15.15 15.09
C PHE A 119 1.20 -16.36 14.27
N ILE A 120 0.59 -16.14 13.11
CA ILE A 120 0.11 -17.21 12.24
C ILE A 120 0.90 -17.24 10.92
N GLY A 121 1.59 -18.35 10.65
CA GLY A 121 2.12 -18.64 9.33
C GLY A 121 1.07 -19.32 8.45
N TYR A 122 0.93 -18.94 7.19
CA TYR A 122 0.15 -19.66 6.18
C TYR A 122 1.06 -20.34 5.17
N LEU A 123 0.70 -21.56 4.80
CA LEU A 123 1.33 -22.29 3.73
C LEU A 123 0.72 -21.85 2.40
N GLY A 124 1.56 -21.44 1.48
CA GLY A 124 1.13 -21.00 0.16
C GLY A 124 2.27 -20.98 -0.84
N TYR A 125 1.94 -20.63 -2.08
CA TYR A 125 2.91 -20.50 -3.16
C TYR A 125 2.41 -19.50 -4.20
N GLU A 126 3.33 -18.92 -4.94
CA GLU A 126 3.00 -18.08 -6.09
C GLU A 126 2.94 -18.96 -7.34
N TRP A 127 1.73 -19.19 -7.86
CA TRP A 127 1.54 -19.80 -9.17
C TRP A 127 2.03 -18.83 -10.25
N THR A 128 3.14 -19.19 -10.88
CA THR A 128 3.99 -18.24 -11.61
C THR A 128 3.83 -18.40 -13.11
N GLN A 129 3.06 -17.50 -13.73
CA GLN A 129 2.74 -17.59 -15.15
C GLN A 129 2.72 -16.23 -15.87
N GLN A 130 3.11 -16.23 -17.14
CA GLN A 130 2.96 -15.07 -18.02
C GLN A 130 1.51 -14.58 -18.06
N ASN A 131 1.33 -13.27 -18.04
CA ASN A 131 0.03 -12.57 -18.14
C ASN A 131 -0.96 -13.22 -19.15
N ARG A 132 -0.49 -13.62 -20.35
CA ARG A 132 -1.35 -14.20 -21.41
C ARG A 132 -2.01 -15.54 -21.06
N TYR A 133 -1.51 -16.24 -20.06
CA TYR A 133 -2.03 -17.55 -19.63
C TYR A 133 -2.67 -17.51 -18.24
N GLY A 134 -2.61 -16.37 -17.57
CA GLY A 134 -3.17 -16.24 -16.23
C GLY A 134 -2.53 -15.17 -15.39
N GLY A 135 -1.26 -14.81 -15.61
CA GLY A 135 -0.55 -13.93 -14.67
C GLY A 135 -0.29 -14.60 -13.32
N HIS A 136 0.38 -13.91 -12.41
CA HIS A 136 0.76 -14.48 -11.12
C HIS A 136 -0.41 -14.53 -10.15
N HIS A 137 -0.53 -15.64 -9.41
CA HIS A 137 -1.59 -15.89 -8.44
C HIS A 137 -1.02 -16.55 -7.18
N ASN A 138 -1.15 -15.88 -6.04
CA ASN A 138 -0.82 -16.45 -4.74
C ASN A 138 -1.89 -17.44 -4.31
N VAL A 139 -1.52 -18.68 -4.02
CA VAL A 139 -2.41 -19.73 -3.51
C VAL A 139 -2.12 -19.93 -2.02
N LEU A 140 -3.12 -19.71 -1.18
CA LEU A 140 -3.06 -19.79 0.28
C LEU A 140 -3.96 -20.93 0.76
N PHE A 141 -3.41 -21.83 1.57
CA PHE A 141 -4.17 -22.92 2.21
C PHE A 141 -4.54 -22.58 3.65
N ARG A 142 -5.76 -22.95 4.06
CA ARG A 142 -6.23 -22.78 5.45
C ARG A 142 -5.30 -23.43 6.45
N ASP A 143 -4.89 -24.66 6.17
CA ASP A 143 -4.02 -25.48 7.02
C ASP A 143 -2.82 -26.05 6.24
N THR A 144 -1.99 -26.81 6.95
CA THR A 144 -0.78 -27.46 6.42
C THR A 144 -0.95 -28.96 6.16
N LYS A 145 -2.13 -29.54 6.40
CA LYS A 145 -2.34 -30.99 6.43
C LYS A 145 -2.49 -31.53 5.01
N GLU A 146 -1.53 -32.37 4.60
CA GLU A 146 -1.55 -33.07 3.30
C GLU A 146 -1.75 -32.15 2.10
N ARG A 147 -1.27 -30.90 2.19
CA ARG A 147 -1.35 -29.92 1.11
C ARG A 147 -0.24 -30.20 0.10
N VAL A 148 -0.62 -30.63 -1.09
CA VAL A 148 0.21 -30.68 -2.31
C VAL A 148 -0.08 -29.48 -3.22
N ARG A 149 0.95 -28.99 -3.90
CA ARG A 149 0.81 -27.88 -4.84
C ARG A 149 0.02 -28.31 -6.07
N VAL A 150 -0.67 -27.35 -6.68
CA VAL A 150 -1.23 -27.43 -8.04
C VAL A 150 -0.34 -26.53 -8.92
N PRO A 151 0.79 -27.05 -9.42
CA PRO A 151 1.87 -26.22 -9.95
C PRO A 151 1.68 -25.89 -11.44
N VAL A 152 2.28 -24.79 -11.90
CA VAL A 152 2.16 -24.29 -13.27
C VAL A 152 2.65 -25.26 -14.34
N GLN A 153 3.59 -26.16 -13.99
CA GLN A 153 4.15 -27.17 -14.89
C GLN A 153 3.06 -28.15 -15.37
N ASP A 154 2.12 -28.51 -14.50
CA ASP A 154 1.00 -29.42 -14.80
C ASP A 154 -0.30 -28.66 -15.15
N TYR A 155 -0.46 -27.47 -14.55
CA TYR A 155 -1.62 -26.61 -14.69
C TYR A 155 -1.22 -25.26 -15.31
N PRO A 156 -0.83 -25.21 -16.61
CA PRO A 156 -0.16 -24.05 -17.22
C PRO A 156 -1.07 -22.87 -17.56
N THR A 157 -2.36 -22.93 -17.26
CA THR A 157 -3.32 -21.84 -17.50
C THR A 157 -4.17 -21.60 -16.28
N ILE A 158 -4.69 -20.38 -16.11
CA ILE A 158 -5.49 -20.02 -14.94
C ILE A 158 -6.74 -20.89 -14.77
N SER A 159 -7.40 -21.24 -15.89
CA SER A 159 -8.52 -22.18 -15.90
C SER A 159 -8.14 -23.59 -15.43
N ARG A 160 -6.90 -24.03 -15.70
CA ARG A 160 -6.39 -25.31 -15.20
C ARG A 160 -6.02 -25.21 -13.73
N LEU A 161 -5.43 -24.11 -13.27
CA LEU A 161 -5.18 -23.89 -11.84
C LEU A 161 -6.48 -24.05 -11.04
N TYR A 162 -7.54 -23.34 -11.42
CA TYR A 162 -8.82 -23.44 -10.69
C TYR A 162 -9.42 -24.83 -10.74
N ALA A 163 -9.42 -25.48 -11.91
CA ALA A 163 -9.91 -26.84 -12.03
C ALA A 163 -9.12 -27.82 -11.14
N GLY A 164 -7.79 -27.68 -11.11
CA GLY A 164 -6.90 -28.49 -10.27
C GLY A 164 -7.13 -28.27 -8.77
N LEU A 165 -7.27 -27.01 -8.34
CA LEU A 165 -7.56 -26.69 -6.94
C LEU A 165 -8.92 -27.25 -6.52
N LYS A 166 -9.97 -27.05 -7.32
CA LYS A 166 -11.33 -27.55 -7.02
C LYS A 166 -11.45 -29.07 -7.10
N SER A 167 -10.62 -29.75 -7.90
CA SER A 167 -10.62 -31.21 -7.95
C SER A 167 -9.85 -31.84 -6.79
N THR A 168 -8.94 -31.09 -6.18
CA THR A 168 -8.02 -31.60 -5.14
C THR A 168 -8.49 -31.25 -3.73
N TYR A 169 -9.10 -30.08 -3.56
CA TYR A 169 -9.46 -29.53 -2.25
C TYR A 169 -10.89 -29.01 -2.19
N ASP A 170 -11.42 -28.90 -0.97
CA ASP A 170 -12.53 -28.01 -0.70
C ASP A 170 -12.07 -26.56 -0.96
N PHE A 171 -12.76 -25.87 -1.85
CA PHE A 171 -12.44 -24.48 -2.18
C PHE A 171 -12.66 -23.54 -0.98
N ASN A 172 -13.39 -23.95 0.06
CA ASN A 172 -13.52 -23.21 1.32
C ASN A 172 -12.24 -23.21 2.17
N ASP A 173 -11.26 -24.06 1.82
CA ASP A 173 -9.94 -24.14 2.46
C ASP A 173 -8.81 -23.57 1.59
N VAL A 174 -9.17 -22.98 0.45
CA VAL A 174 -8.24 -22.39 -0.51
C VAL A 174 -8.64 -20.95 -0.80
N LEU A 175 -7.65 -20.07 -0.76
CA LEU A 175 -7.78 -18.69 -1.19
C LEU A 175 -6.75 -18.41 -2.27
N VAL A 176 -7.17 -17.76 -3.34
CA VAL A 176 -6.30 -17.36 -4.44
C VAL A 176 -6.31 -15.84 -4.56
N ILE A 177 -5.13 -15.22 -4.58
CA ILE A 177 -4.96 -13.77 -4.62
C ILE A 177 -4.13 -13.41 -5.87
N PRO A 178 -4.74 -12.84 -6.93
CA PRO A 178 -3.99 -12.31 -8.06
C PRO A 178 -3.28 -11.01 -7.67
N HIS A 179 -2.12 -10.74 -8.28
CA HIS A 179 -1.43 -9.46 -8.13
C HIS A 179 -1.07 -8.82 -9.47
N ALA A 180 -0.88 -7.50 -9.47
CA ALA A 180 -0.86 -6.69 -10.69
C ALA A 180 0.52 -6.63 -11.40
N HIS A 181 1.59 -7.14 -10.79
CA HIS A 181 2.94 -7.08 -11.40
C HIS A 181 3.00 -7.92 -12.69
N GLN A 182 2.45 -9.13 -12.65
CA GLN A 182 2.15 -9.96 -13.82
C GLN A 182 0.65 -10.20 -13.87
N SER A 183 -0.09 -9.17 -14.30
CA SER A 183 -1.54 -9.14 -14.23
C SER A 183 -2.17 -10.27 -15.05
N GLY A 184 -3.13 -10.97 -14.45
CA GLY A 184 -4.02 -11.87 -15.19
C GLY A 184 -5.13 -11.12 -15.92
N ASP A 185 -5.86 -11.85 -16.78
CA ASP A 185 -7.12 -11.37 -17.31
C ASP A 185 -8.18 -11.43 -16.20
N TYR A 186 -8.45 -10.30 -15.56
CA TYR A 186 -9.38 -10.15 -14.44
C TYR A 186 -10.80 -10.67 -14.72
N ARG A 187 -11.19 -10.85 -16.00
CA ARG A 187 -12.48 -11.45 -16.39
C ARG A 187 -12.56 -12.96 -16.15
N GLN A 188 -11.42 -13.62 -15.98
CA GLN A 188 -11.33 -15.05 -15.73
C GLN A 188 -11.38 -15.38 -14.25
N SER A 189 -11.88 -14.47 -13.41
CA SER A 189 -11.88 -14.69 -11.96
C SER A 189 -12.83 -15.81 -11.54
N ASP A 190 -12.41 -16.64 -10.58
CA ASP A 190 -13.22 -17.70 -10.02
C ASP A 190 -13.77 -17.31 -8.63
N PRO A 191 -15.09 -17.10 -8.46
CA PRO A 191 -15.68 -16.54 -7.24
C PRO A 191 -15.65 -17.50 -6.04
N ASP A 192 -15.31 -18.77 -6.22
CA ASP A 192 -15.16 -19.72 -5.12
C ASP A 192 -13.76 -19.67 -4.51
N LEU A 193 -12.76 -19.27 -5.30
CA LEU A 193 -11.34 -19.28 -4.93
C LEU A 193 -10.77 -17.88 -4.75
N GLN A 194 -11.21 -16.88 -5.51
CA GLN A 194 -10.65 -15.54 -5.53
C GLN A 194 -11.54 -14.52 -4.84
N ASP A 195 -11.40 -14.45 -3.52
CA ASP A 195 -12.12 -13.46 -2.71
C ASP A 195 -11.37 -12.14 -2.58
N LEU A 196 -10.05 -12.12 -2.82
CA LEU A 196 -9.21 -10.94 -2.63
C LEU A 196 -8.41 -10.64 -3.91
N VAL A 197 -7.99 -9.39 -4.07
CA VAL A 197 -7.04 -8.94 -5.09
C VAL A 197 -5.96 -8.07 -4.45
N GLU A 198 -4.70 -8.39 -4.74
CA GLU A 198 -3.56 -7.61 -4.27
C GLU A 198 -3.42 -6.35 -5.15
N ILE A 199 -3.67 -5.19 -4.55
CA ILE A 199 -3.65 -3.89 -5.24
C ILE A 199 -2.43 -3.05 -4.92
N MET A 200 -1.52 -3.53 -4.08
CA MET A 200 -0.31 -2.81 -3.72
C MET A 200 0.79 -3.76 -3.24
N SER A 201 1.99 -3.55 -3.75
CA SER A 201 3.22 -4.22 -3.29
C SER A 201 4.46 -3.38 -3.55
N GLN A 202 5.65 -3.94 -3.31
CA GLN A 202 6.93 -3.31 -3.68
C GLN A 202 7.03 -3.00 -5.17
N HIS A 203 6.24 -3.67 -6.00
CA HIS A 203 6.19 -3.40 -7.42
C HIS A 203 5.37 -2.18 -7.81
N GLY A 204 4.57 -1.59 -6.92
CA GLY A 204 3.74 -0.44 -7.26
C GLY A 204 2.41 -0.41 -6.53
N THR A 205 1.69 0.68 -6.74
CA THR A 205 0.31 0.85 -6.32
C THR A 205 -0.59 0.66 -7.54
N PHE A 206 -1.57 -0.24 -7.44
CA PHE A 206 -2.35 -0.76 -8.56
C PHE A 206 -3.85 -0.74 -8.28
N GLU A 207 -4.37 0.36 -7.74
CA GLU A 207 -5.81 0.53 -7.49
C GLU A 207 -6.67 0.23 -8.74
N TRP A 208 -6.15 0.55 -9.93
CA TRP A 208 -6.79 0.24 -11.21
C TRP A 208 -7.06 -1.26 -11.38
N PHE A 209 -6.23 -2.14 -10.81
CA PHE A 209 -6.37 -3.60 -10.92
C PHE A 209 -7.57 -4.06 -10.10
N GLY A 210 -7.67 -3.63 -8.84
CA GLY A 210 -8.84 -3.88 -8.01
C GLY A 210 -10.13 -3.34 -8.63
N ARG A 211 -10.09 -2.09 -9.14
CA ARG A 211 -11.19 -1.48 -9.89
C ARG A 211 -11.58 -2.30 -11.11
N ALA A 212 -10.63 -2.88 -11.84
CA ALA A 212 -10.91 -3.71 -13.01
C ALA A 212 -11.73 -4.96 -12.64
N TYR A 213 -11.43 -5.64 -11.52
CA TYR A 213 -12.23 -6.77 -11.04
C TYR A 213 -13.66 -6.35 -10.67
N VAL A 214 -13.80 -5.32 -9.83
CA VAL A 214 -15.12 -4.91 -9.33
C VAL A 214 -15.99 -4.35 -10.48
N ARG A 215 -15.39 -3.66 -11.46
CA ARG A 215 -16.09 -3.19 -12.66
C ARG A 215 -16.64 -4.33 -13.54
N GLN A 216 -16.04 -5.53 -13.48
CA GLN A 216 -16.58 -6.73 -14.14
C GLN A 216 -17.66 -7.46 -13.31
N GLY A 217 -17.99 -6.94 -12.13
CA GLY A 217 -18.98 -7.56 -11.24
C GLY A 217 -18.40 -8.61 -10.29
N HIS A 218 -17.08 -8.79 -10.24
CA HIS A 218 -16.46 -9.66 -9.26
C HIS A 218 -16.59 -9.05 -7.86
N GLN A 219 -17.01 -9.86 -6.89
CA GLN A 219 -17.08 -9.45 -5.50
C GLN A 219 -15.75 -9.79 -4.83
N VAL A 220 -14.77 -8.90 -4.95
CA VAL A 220 -13.42 -9.07 -4.40
C VAL A 220 -13.06 -7.98 -3.40
N GLY A 221 -12.29 -8.36 -2.40
CA GLY A 221 -11.66 -7.50 -1.41
C GLY A 221 -10.35 -6.92 -1.88
N PHE A 222 -9.97 -5.78 -1.32
CA PHE A 222 -8.65 -5.21 -1.51
C PHE A 222 -7.72 -5.68 -0.40
N ILE A 223 -6.55 -6.14 -0.80
CA ILE A 223 -5.45 -6.50 0.08
C ILE A 223 -4.14 -5.93 -0.48
N ALA A 224 -3.16 -5.73 0.40
CA ALA A 224 -1.80 -5.39 0.02
C ALA A 224 -0.85 -6.40 0.64
N ALA A 225 0.30 -6.58 0.01
CA ALA A 225 1.35 -7.46 0.47
C ALA A 225 2.71 -6.87 0.09
N SER A 226 3.82 -7.44 0.55
CA SER A 226 5.12 -6.89 0.19
C SER A 226 5.58 -7.32 -1.20
N ASP A 227 5.35 -8.58 -1.57
CA ASP A 227 6.11 -9.27 -2.62
C ASP A 227 7.63 -9.20 -2.34
N ASN A 228 7.98 -9.39 -1.06
CA ASN A 228 9.35 -9.22 -0.59
C ASN A 228 10.26 -10.33 -1.09
N HIS A 229 11.42 -9.96 -1.62
CA HIS A 229 12.46 -10.90 -2.07
C HIS A 229 13.70 -10.93 -1.17
N LEU A 230 13.65 -10.30 0.01
CA LEU A 230 14.80 -10.10 0.90
C LEU A 230 14.77 -10.94 2.18
N SER A 231 13.79 -11.85 2.34
CA SER A 231 13.44 -12.48 3.62
C SER A 231 13.11 -11.46 4.73
N GLN A 232 12.44 -10.37 4.35
CA GLN A 232 12.02 -9.27 5.22
C GLN A 232 10.55 -8.87 4.97
N PRO A 233 9.59 -9.82 5.07
CA PRO A 233 8.17 -9.53 4.86
C PRO A 233 7.67 -8.44 5.82
N GLY A 234 6.67 -7.68 5.39
CA GLY A 234 6.03 -6.60 6.15
C GLY A 234 6.86 -5.32 6.36
N TYR A 235 8.15 -5.32 6.01
CA TYR A 235 8.98 -4.12 6.10
C TYR A 235 10.12 -4.15 5.09
N THR A 236 9.91 -3.55 3.91
CA THR A 236 10.93 -3.52 2.87
C THR A 236 10.95 -2.19 2.14
N SER A 237 12.14 -1.59 2.03
CA SER A 237 12.37 -0.39 1.23
C SER A 237 12.45 -0.70 -0.26
N THR A 238 12.45 0.34 -1.08
CA THR A 238 12.84 0.27 -2.50
C THR A 238 14.19 -0.42 -2.66
N TRP A 239 14.37 -1.19 -3.74
CA TRP A 239 15.65 -1.80 -4.12
C TRP A 239 15.90 -1.60 -5.61
N ALA A 240 17.16 -1.46 -6.02
CA ALA A 240 17.50 -1.19 -7.41
C ALA A 240 17.00 -2.30 -8.35
N GLY A 241 16.32 -1.93 -9.45
CA GLY A 241 15.85 -2.87 -10.46
C GLY A 241 14.33 -2.83 -10.62
N PHE A 242 13.66 -3.92 -10.22
CA PHE A 242 12.24 -4.17 -10.47
C PHE A 242 11.29 -3.74 -9.33
N MET A 243 11.84 -3.35 -8.18
CA MET A 243 11.08 -2.83 -7.02
C MET A 243 10.99 -1.31 -7.11
N SER A 244 9.77 -0.77 -7.10
CA SER A 244 9.53 0.66 -7.32
C SER A 244 9.26 1.44 -6.04
N GLN A 245 8.78 0.79 -4.98
CA GLN A 245 8.34 1.45 -3.74
C GLN A 245 8.46 0.53 -2.51
N ARG A 246 8.07 1.03 -1.34
CA ARG A 246 7.98 0.24 -0.09
C ARG A 246 6.92 -0.87 -0.23
N GLY A 247 7.10 -1.99 0.47
CA GLY A 247 6.13 -3.09 0.48
C GLY A 247 4.83 -2.75 1.21
N GLY A 248 3.74 -3.41 0.80
CA GLY A 248 2.42 -3.25 1.38
C GLY A 248 2.17 -4.08 2.62
N LEU A 249 1.02 -3.83 3.25
CA LEU A 249 0.56 -4.61 4.39
C LEU A 249 -0.96 -4.78 4.36
N ALA A 250 -1.41 -5.99 4.61
CA ALA A 250 -2.81 -6.33 4.77
C ALA A 250 -3.30 -5.95 6.16
N GLY A 251 -4.46 -5.30 6.24
CA GLY A 251 -5.26 -5.24 7.45
C GLY A 251 -6.41 -6.24 7.35
N VAL A 252 -6.47 -7.22 8.24
CA VAL A 252 -7.55 -8.23 8.31
C VAL A 252 -8.35 -8.01 9.58
N MET A 253 -9.66 -7.81 9.44
CA MET A 253 -10.56 -7.62 10.58
C MET A 253 -11.10 -8.96 11.03
N ALA A 254 -10.65 -9.45 12.18
CA ALA A 254 -11.09 -10.73 12.75
C ALA A 254 -11.33 -10.61 14.26
N GLU A 255 -12.12 -11.53 14.81
CA GLU A 255 -12.44 -11.53 16.25
C GLU A 255 -11.24 -11.89 17.14
N ARG A 256 -10.29 -12.66 16.59
CA ARG A 256 -9.15 -13.20 17.32
C ARG A 256 -7.99 -13.52 16.38
N LEU A 257 -6.78 -13.50 16.91
CA LEU A 257 -5.55 -13.86 16.20
C LEU A 257 -5.45 -15.38 16.11
N GLU A 258 -6.34 -15.98 15.33
CA GLU A 258 -6.33 -17.41 15.09
C GLU A 258 -6.36 -17.78 13.62
N ARG A 259 -5.75 -18.91 13.26
CA ARG A 259 -5.64 -19.37 11.87
C ARG A 259 -6.98 -19.42 11.14
N ASP A 260 -7.99 -20.04 11.74
CA ASP A 260 -9.30 -20.16 11.11
C ASP A 260 -10.04 -18.83 11.07
N ALA A 261 -9.95 -18.04 12.14
CA ALA A 261 -10.61 -16.73 12.22
C ALA A 261 -10.07 -15.74 11.18
N LEU A 262 -8.74 -15.69 11.01
CA LEU A 262 -8.09 -14.86 10.00
C LEU A 262 -8.39 -15.36 8.58
N PHE A 263 -8.37 -16.67 8.35
CA PHE A 263 -8.68 -17.24 7.04
C PHE A 263 -10.14 -16.96 6.65
N ASP A 264 -11.08 -17.14 7.58
CA ASP A 264 -12.49 -16.83 7.36
C ASP A 264 -12.70 -15.34 7.10
N ALA A 265 -12.01 -14.45 7.83
CA ALA A 265 -12.06 -13.01 7.57
C ALA A 265 -11.56 -12.67 6.16
N MET A 266 -10.47 -13.29 5.69
CA MET A 266 -9.97 -13.14 4.32
C MET A 266 -10.97 -13.66 3.28
N LYS A 267 -11.55 -14.86 3.47
CA LYS A 267 -12.59 -15.41 2.57
C LYS A 267 -13.88 -14.57 2.57
N ASN A 268 -14.17 -13.89 3.68
CA ASN A 268 -15.33 -13.01 3.82
C ASN A 268 -15.04 -11.54 3.45
N ILE A 269 -13.87 -11.25 2.85
CA ILE A 269 -13.52 -9.94 2.33
C ILE A 269 -13.42 -8.86 3.44
N GLN A 270 -13.19 -9.28 4.68
CA GLN A 270 -13.02 -8.39 5.84
C GLN A 270 -11.58 -7.88 5.90
N THR A 271 -11.11 -7.33 4.78
CA THR A 271 -9.73 -6.89 4.58
C THR A 271 -9.66 -5.47 4.08
N TYR A 272 -8.49 -4.86 4.20
CA TYR A 272 -8.15 -3.62 3.52
C TYR A 272 -6.65 -3.56 3.22
N ALA A 273 -6.30 -2.71 2.27
CA ALA A 273 -4.94 -2.57 1.76
C ALA A 273 -4.26 -1.33 2.35
N THR A 274 -2.96 -1.41 2.63
CA THR A 274 -2.14 -0.25 3.02
C THR A 274 -0.79 -0.28 2.31
N THR A 275 -0.14 0.88 2.19
CA THR A 275 1.23 0.99 1.65
C THR A 275 2.33 0.60 2.65
N GLY A 276 2.00 -0.24 3.64
CA GLY A 276 2.92 -0.70 4.69
C GLY A 276 2.79 0.03 6.02
N ASP A 277 2.09 1.16 6.06
CA ASP A 277 1.76 1.90 7.28
C ASP A 277 0.52 1.30 7.93
N ARG A 278 0.58 1.06 9.25
CA ARG A 278 -0.52 0.46 10.03
C ARG A 278 -1.64 1.48 10.32
N ILE A 279 -2.29 1.96 9.26
CA ILE A 279 -3.40 2.93 9.28
C ILE A 279 -4.67 2.20 9.70
N ILE A 280 -5.29 2.58 10.83
CA ILE A 280 -6.57 1.98 11.22
C ILE A 280 -7.67 2.60 10.37
N LEU A 281 -8.38 1.78 9.62
CA LEU A 281 -9.47 2.18 8.73
C LEU A 281 -10.72 1.35 9.04
N ASP A 282 -11.81 2.02 9.45
CA ASP A 282 -13.14 1.41 9.57
C ASP A 282 -14.11 2.21 8.70
N VAL A 283 -14.77 1.53 7.77
CA VAL A 283 -15.74 2.12 6.84
C VAL A 283 -17.01 1.29 6.89
N ARG A 284 -18.14 1.97 6.99
CA ARG A 284 -19.46 1.37 7.06
C ARG A 284 -20.44 2.04 6.13
N LEU A 285 -21.35 1.24 5.56
CA LEU A 285 -22.51 1.71 4.81
C LEU A 285 -23.76 1.23 5.52
N ASN A 286 -24.58 2.16 6.00
CA ASN A 286 -25.79 1.85 6.77
C ASN A 286 -25.53 0.80 7.89
N GLY A 287 -24.42 0.97 8.61
CA GLY A 287 -23.99 0.09 9.71
C GLY A 287 -23.22 -1.18 9.30
N HIS A 288 -23.21 -1.57 8.03
CA HIS A 288 -22.51 -2.76 7.53
C HIS A 288 -21.05 -2.45 7.21
N MET A 289 -20.14 -3.36 7.52
CA MET A 289 -18.69 -3.16 7.39
C MET A 289 -18.19 -3.27 5.95
N MET A 290 -16.99 -2.72 5.69
CA MET A 290 -16.23 -3.00 4.48
C MET A 290 -16.15 -4.50 4.17
N GLY A 291 -16.30 -4.84 2.89
CA GLY A 291 -16.38 -6.22 2.39
C GLY A 291 -17.76 -6.86 2.40
N GLN A 292 -18.76 -6.24 3.04
CA GLN A 292 -20.12 -6.78 3.10
C GLN A 292 -21.01 -6.32 1.95
N ARG A 293 -22.13 -7.03 1.76
CA ARG A 293 -23.27 -6.60 0.94
C ARG A 293 -24.43 -6.21 1.84
N THR A 294 -25.00 -5.05 1.58
CA THR A 294 -26.15 -4.51 2.30
C THR A 294 -27.44 -4.77 1.52
N PRO A 295 -28.61 -4.84 2.17
CA PRO A 295 -29.89 -4.81 1.47
C PRO A 295 -30.03 -3.57 0.60
N PHE A 296 -30.80 -3.66 -0.49
CA PHE A 296 -31.06 -2.52 -1.34
C PHE A 296 -31.75 -1.38 -0.57
N THR A 297 -31.25 -0.17 -0.77
CA THR A 297 -31.78 1.06 -0.19
C THR A 297 -31.40 2.24 -1.06
N THR A 298 -32.33 3.18 -1.19
CA THR A 298 -32.11 4.43 -1.92
C THR A 298 -31.33 5.44 -1.10
N GLU A 299 -31.49 5.43 0.22
CA GLU A 299 -30.78 6.30 1.16
C GLU A 299 -29.57 5.56 1.73
N ARG A 300 -28.39 6.17 1.59
CA ARG A 300 -27.11 5.53 1.89
C ARG A 300 -26.27 6.49 2.71
N THR A 301 -25.97 6.10 3.94
CA THR A 301 -25.06 6.82 4.82
C THR A 301 -23.77 6.03 4.92
N ILE A 302 -22.69 6.61 4.42
CA ILE A 302 -21.33 6.09 4.51
C ILE A 302 -20.66 6.80 5.68
N THR A 303 -20.27 6.05 6.70
CA THR A 303 -19.51 6.55 7.85
C THR A 303 -18.15 5.89 7.89
N GLY A 304 -17.14 6.60 8.38
CA GLY A 304 -15.87 5.96 8.65
C GLY A 304 -15.02 6.70 9.66
N ARG A 305 -13.96 6.01 10.09
CA ARG A 305 -12.90 6.54 10.95
C ARG A 305 -11.55 6.12 10.39
N VAL A 306 -10.64 7.08 10.32
CA VAL A 306 -9.27 6.89 9.87
C VAL A 306 -8.34 7.34 10.99
N ILE A 307 -7.46 6.45 11.44
CA ILE A 307 -6.41 6.78 12.41
C ILE A 307 -5.05 6.52 11.77
N GLY A 308 -4.36 7.60 11.42
CA GLY A 308 -3.09 7.57 10.70
C GLY A 308 -1.85 7.45 11.60
N THR A 309 -0.79 6.91 11.00
CA THR A 309 0.62 7.00 11.44
C THR A 309 1.20 8.43 11.29
N ALA A 310 0.68 9.17 10.30
CA ALA A 310 0.97 10.57 9.95
C ALA A 310 -0.36 11.32 9.74
N PRO A 311 -0.36 12.67 9.73
CA PRO A 311 -1.55 13.46 9.46
C PRO A 311 -2.27 13.02 8.18
N ILE A 312 -3.60 12.98 8.21
CA ILE A 312 -4.42 12.63 7.05
C ILE A 312 -4.33 13.78 6.05
N ASP A 313 -4.02 13.46 4.80
CA ASP A 313 -3.91 14.41 3.70
C ASP A 313 -5.25 14.55 2.99
N SER A 314 -5.82 13.43 2.54
CA SER A 314 -7.16 13.39 1.95
C SER A 314 -7.89 12.08 2.21
N ILE A 315 -9.22 12.15 2.11
CA ILE A 315 -10.12 11.00 2.07
C ILE A 315 -11.02 11.14 0.84
N THR A 316 -11.06 10.11 0.01
CA THR A 316 -11.87 10.04 -1.22
C THR A 316 -12.90 8.92 -1.09
N LEU A 317 -14.16 9.18 -1.45
CA LEU A 317 -15.21 8.17 -1.60
C LEU A 317 -15.40 7.86 -3.08
N ILE A 318 -15.34 6.58 -3.41
CA ILE A 318 -15.48 6.08 -4.77
C ILE A 318 -16.73 5.22 -4.85
N LYS A 319 -17.62 5.55 -5.79
CA LYS A 319 -18.84 4.79 -6.11
C LYS A 319 -18.78 4.34 -7.56
N ASN A 320 -18.92 3.05 -7.81
CA ASN A 320 -18.95 2.49 -9.17
C ASN A 320 -17.79 3.01 -10.04
N ASP A 321 -16.58 3.00 -9.50
CA ASP A 321 -15.36 3.46 -10.18
C ASP A 321 -15.27 4.99 -10.44
N VAL A 322 -16.22 5.77 -9.92
CA VAL A 322 -16.23 7.23 -9.98
C VAL A 322 -15.95 7.80 -8.60
N GLU A 323 -15.00 8.73 -8.51
CA GLU A 323 -14.76 9.52 -7.29
C GLU A 323 -15.90 10.53 -7.14
N ILE A 324 -16.76 10.32 -6.13
CA ILE A 324 -17.99 11.12 -5.94
C ILE A 324 -17.85 12.18 -4.85
N TRP A 325 -16.82 12.05 -4.00
CA TRP A 325 -16.54 12.98 -2.92
C TRP A 325 -15.06 12.89 -2.52
N GLU A 326 -14.46 14.03 -2.20
CA GLU A 326 -13.12 14.11 -1.62
C GLU A 326 -13.06 15.27 -0.62
N GLN A 327 -12.34 15.06 0.48
CA GLN A 327 -11.93 16.11 1.41
C GLN A 327 -10.42 16.13 1.58
N GLN A 328 -9.82 17.30 1.35
CA GLN A 328 -8.42 17.60 1.63
C GLN A 328 -8.33 18.22 3.03
N TYR A 329 -7.52 17.66 3.93
CA TYR A 329 -7.42 18.08 5.34
C TYR A 329 -6.20 18.96 5.62
N ARG A 330 -5.19 18.92 4.75
CA ARG A 330 -3.94 19.65 4.92
C ARG A 330 -3.76 20.78 3.93
N LEU A 331 -4.59 20.87 2.90
CA LEU A 331 -4.45 21.87 1.86
C LEU A 331 -4.87 23.25 2.38
N ILE A 332 -3.99 24.25 2.22
CA ILE A 332 -4.31 25.64 2.50
C ILE A 332 -4.79 26.29 1.20
N GLU A 333 -6.11 26.23 0.98
CA GLU A 333 -6.68 26.64 -0.31
C GLU A 333 -6.58 28.15 -0.58
N ASP A 334 -6.72 28.97 0.47
CA ASP A 334 -6.90 30.42 0.33
C ASP A 334 -5.80 31.26 0.99
N GLY A 335 -5.83 32.55 0.67
CA GLY A 335 -4.96 33.56 1.28
C GLY A 335 -3.67 33.83 0.51
N ARG A 336 -3.01 34.94 0.88
CA ARG A 336 -1.70 35.29 0.33
C ARG A 336 -0.62 34.47 1.04
N PHE A 337 0.44 34.12 0.30
CA PHE A 337 1.65 33.58 0.89
C PHE A 337 2.15 34.48 2.02
N GLY A 338 2.39 33.87 3.17
CA GLY A 338 3.13 34.45 4.27
C GLY A 338 4.58 34.76 3.89
N LYS A 339 5.32 35.32 4.85
CA LYS A 339 6.78 35.47 4.70
C LYS A 339 7.52 34.14 4.80
N SER A 340 6.91 33.17 5.48
CA SER A 340 7.37 31.79 5.55
C SER A 340 6.18 30.84 5.38
N GLU A 341 6.37 29.77 4.63
CA GLU A 341 5.34 28.78 4.28
C GLU A 341 6.00 27.42 4.05
N THR A 342 5.28 26.34 4.33
CA THR A 342 5.70 24.99 3.96
C THR A 342 5.05 24.57 2.65
N ILE A 343 5.87 24.15 1.68
CA ILE A 343 5.44 23.68 0.36
C ILE A 343 5.79 22.21 0.21
N GLN A 344 4.79 21.39 -0.08
CA GLN A 344 5.00 20.00 -0.48
C GLN A 344 5.09 19.92 -2.01
N ILE A 345 6.10 19.23 -2.50
CA ILE A 345 6.34 18.92 -3.91
C ILE A 345 6.09 17.43 -4.06
N SER A 346 5.09 17.04 -4.83
CA SER A 346 4.77 15.63 -5.09
C SER A 346 5.09 15.28 -6.55
N PHE A 347 5.74 14.14 -6.75
CA PHE A 347 6.05 13.54 -8.04
C PHE A 347 5.16 12.32 -8.21
N GLU A 348 4.31 12.29 -9.25
CA GLU A 348 3.30 11.24 -9.43
C GLU A 348 3.29 10.70 -10.86
N SER A 349 3.04 9.40 -10.99
CA SER A 349 2.91 8.74 -12.29
C SER A 349 1.95 7.57 -12.19
N ASP A 350 1.13 7.36 -13.21
CA ASP A 350 0.19 6.24 -13.28
C ASP A 350 0.89 4.89 -13.40
N SER A 351 0.30 3.82 -12.85
CA SER A 351 0.73 2.43 -13.02
C SER A 351 -0.18 1.63 -13.96
N ALA A 352 -1.33 2.18 -14.36
CA ALA A 352 -2.28 1.47 -15.21
C ALA A 352 -1.67 1.09 -16.57
N PRO A 353 -2.01 -0.07 -17.13
CA PRO A 353 -1.52 -0.46 -18.45
C PRO A 353 -2.21 0.35 -19.56
N MET A 354 -1.46 0.77 -20.57
CA MET A 354 -1.99 1.46 -21.75
C MET A 354 -2.95 0.57 -22.56
N HIS A 355 -2.65 -0.73 -22.61
CA HIS A 355 -3.46 -1.71 -23.29
C HIS A 355 -4.19 -2.57 -22.26
N PRO A 356 -5.51 -2.81 -22.42
CA PRO A 356 -6.22 -3.75 -21.57
C PRO A 356 -5.49 -5.10 -21.55
N GLN A 357 -5.36 -5.69 -20.36
CA GLN A 357 -4.68 -6.99 -20.14
C GLN A 357 -3.18 -6.99 -20.46
N ASP A 358 -2.53 -5.82 -20.50
CA ASP A 358 -1.07 -5.76 -20.40
C ASP A 358 -0.63 -5.69 -18.93
N ASN A 359 0.66 -5.91 -18.69
CA ASN A 359 1.28 -5.67 -17.39
C ASN A 359 1.28 -4.18 -17.05
N ALA A 360 1.30 -3.86 -15.76
CA ALA A 360 1.34 -2.49 -15.26
C ALA A 360 2.48 -1.68 -15.91
N ARG A 361 2.22 -0.40 -16.19
CA ARG A 361 3.24 0.54 -16.70
C ARG A 361 4.47 0.52 -15.79
N GLY A 362 5.68 0.63 -16.35
CA GLY A 362 6.91 0.74 -15.57
C GLY A 362 6.95 2.00 -14.69
N SER A 363 7.77 1.98 -13.64
CA SER A 363 8.00 3.11 -12.75
C SER A 363 8.64 4.28 -13.47
N ARG A 364 8.22 5.50 -13.10
CA ARG A 364 8.76 6.75 -13.59
C ARG A 364 9.91 7.19 -12.68
N GLY A 365 11.14 7.21 -13.20
CA GLY A 365 12.27 7.78 -12.47
C GLY A 365 12.27 9.31 -12.53
N TRP A 366 12.36 9.98 -11.37
CA TRP A 366 12.47 11.43 -11.23
C TRP A 366 13.88 11.79 -10.77
N LEU A 367 14.71 12.30 -11.69
CA LEU A 367 16.11 12.59 -11.41
C LEU A 367 16.44 13.99 -11.88
N GLY A 368 17.05 14.81 -11.04
CA GLY A 368 17.36 16.16 -11.43
C GLY A 368 17.74 17.06 -10.25
N LYS A 369 17.48 18.34 -10.43
CA LYS A 369 17.60 19.34 -9.38
C LYS A 369 16.42 20.30 -9.42
N LEU A 370 16.11 20.88 -8.28
CA LEU A 370 15.17 21.98 -8.14
C LEU A 370 15.92 23.20 -7.60
N THR A 371 15.57 24.39 -8.08
CA THR A 371 16.13 25.66 -7.64
C THR A 371 15.01 26.61 -7.27
N VAL A 372 15.03 27.11 -6.03
CA VAL A 372 14.11 28.13 -5.53
C VAL A 372 14.69 29.52 -5.82
N THR A 373 13.90 30.39 -6.45
CA THR A 373 14.25 31.80 -6.68
C THR A 373 13.21 32.69 -6.03
N GLY A 374 13.63 33.77 -5.37
CA GLY A 374 12.71 34.73 -4.74
C GLY A 374 12.12 34.25 -3.42
N ALA A 375 12.71 33.23 -2.81
CA ALA A 375 12.52 32.74 -1.45
C ALA A 375 13.80 31.98 -1.04
N ASP A 376 13.98 31.73 0.25
CA ASP A 376 15.09 30.96 0.81
C ASP A 376 14.60 29.60 1.30
N ILE A 377 15.35 28.53 1.02
CA ILE A 377 15.09 27.19 1.59
C ILE A 377 15.69 27.15 2.99
N GLU A 378 14.85 27.23 4.02
CA GLU A 378 15.30 27.06 5.41
C GLU A 378 15.59 25.59 5.69
N SER A 379 14.63 24.73 5.36
CA SER A 379 14.66 23.30 5.67
C SER A 379 14.06 22.49 4.52
N PHE A 380 14.46 21.22 4.40
CA PHE A 380 13.91 20.29 3.42
C PHE A 380 13.98 18.85 3.95
N LYS A 381 13.02 18.03 3.55
CA LYS A 381 13.02 16.58 3.82
C LYS A 381 12.21 15.84 2.75
N ALA A 382 12.56 14.58 2.52
CA ALA A 382 11.72 13.66 1.75
C ALA A 382 10.65 13.00 2.65
N THR A 383 9.55 12.57 2.07
CA THR A 383 8.49 11.80 2.77
C THR A 383 8.78 10.30 2.79
N ASP A 384 9.46 9.78 1.77
CA ASP A 384 9.53 8.35 1.46
C ASP A 384 10.91 7.87 0.95
N PHE A 385 11.97 8.71 1.02
CA PHE A 385 13.32 8.36 0.53
C PHE A 385 14.06 7.47 1.55
N PHE A 386 13.61 6.22 1.70
CA PHE A 386 14.11 5.31 2.73
C PHE A 386 15.41 4.59 2.36
N ASN A 387 15.72 4.41 1.06
CA ASN A 387 16.93 3.71 0.62
C ASN A 387 17.92 4.67 -0.07
N PRO A 388 19.06 5.02 0.56
CA PRO A 388 20.04 5.95 0.00
C PRO A 388 20.80 5.40 -1.23
N GLU A 389 20.67 4.11 -1.56
CA GLU A 389 21.27 3.55 -2.78
C GLU A 389 20.47 3.90 -4.05
N VAL A 390 19.18 4.18 -3.91
CA VAL A 390 18.27 4.46 -5.03
C VAL A 390 17.57 5.81 -4.91
N ASN A 391 17.51 6.39 -3.71
CA ASN A 391 16.98 7.72 -3.46
C ASN A 391 18.10 8.70 -3.08
N GLU A 392 17.98 9.94 -3.52
CA GLU A 392 18.92 11.02 -3.18
C GLU A 392 18.12 12.28 -2.87
N LEU A 393 18.45 12.97 -1.77
CA LEU A 393 18.02 14.35 -1.54
C LEU A 393 19.14 15.10 -0.82
N ARG A 394 19.76 16.05 -1.50
CA ARG A 394 20.83 16.86 -0.90
C ARG A 394 20.82 18.29 -1.39
N ARG A 395 21.31 19.18 -0.54
CA ARG A 395 21.56 20.58 -0.92
C ARG A 395 22.78 20.66 -1.84
N ASP A 396 22.74 21.59 -2.79
CA ASP A 396 23.87 21.92 -3.63
C ASP A 396 24.99 22.62 -2.81
N ASN A 397 26.25 22.39 -3.18
CA ASN A 397 27.39 22.92 -2.43
C ASN A 397 27.60 24.41 -2.66
N ASP A 398 27.23 24.92 -3.83
CA ASP A 398 27.52 26.28 -4.26
C ASP A 398 26.29 27.19 -4.16
N ASN A 399 25.08 26.62 -4.18
CA ASN A 399 23.83 27.35 -4.08
C ASN A 399 22.88 26.77 -3.01
N PRO A 400 22.68 27.46 -1.87
CA PRO A 400 21.84 26.96 -0.78
C PRO A 400 20.36 26.80 -1.14
N ASN A 401 19.91 27.44 -2.23
CA ASN A 401 18.55 27.37 -2.74
C ASN A 401 18.39 26.35 -3.89
N THR A 402 19.39 25.49 -4.12
CA THR A 402 19.29 24.36 -5.06
C THR A 402 19.39 23.03 -4.31
N LEU A 403 18.49 22.09 -4.63
CA LEU A 403 18.53 20.71 -4.15
C LEU A 403 18.65 19.74 -5.32
N HIS A 404 19.47 18.70 -5.17
CA HIS A 404 19.55 17.56 -6.08
C HIS A 404 18.66 16.45 -5.54
N PHE A 405 17.93 15.77 -6.43
CA PHE A 405 17.06 14.68 -6.04
C PHE A 405 17.06 13.52 -7.04
N VAL A 406 16.86 12.31 -6.51
CA VAL A 406 16.58 11.08 -7.23
C VAL A 406 15.47 10.35 -6.49
N THR A 407 14.38 10.07 -7.19
CA THR A 407 13.28 9.22 -6.69
C THR A 407 12.54 8.54 -7.85
N GLY A 408 11.50 7.77 -7.56
CA GLY A 408 10.59 7.20 -8.54
C GLY A 408 9.16 7.17 -8.03
N SER A 409 8.20 7.01 -8.93
CA SER A 409 6.79 6.80 -8.61
C SER A 409 6.21 5.70 -9.50
N ARG A 410 5.18 4.98 -9.02
CA ARG A 410 4.44 3.99 -9.80
C ARG A 410 3.05 3.72 -9.22
N GLY A 411 2.09 4.57 -9.59
CA GLY A 411 0.72 4.56 -9.08
C GLY A 411 0.57 5.21 -7.69
N ASP A 412 1.68 5.64 -7.11
CA ASP A 412 1.80 6.39 -5.88
C ASP A 412 2.46 7.76 -6.13
N ALA A 413 2.78 8.45 -5.04
CA ALA A 413 3.51 9.69 -5.04
C ALA A 413 4.78 9.57 -4.22
N SER A 414 5.82 10.29 -4.64
CA SER A 414 7.03 10.51 -3.86
C SER A 414 7.19 12.01 -3.64
N SER A 415 7.46 12.47 -2.42
CA SER A 415 7.40 13.92 -2.12
C SER A 415 8.61 14.48 -1.40
N ILE A 416 8.85 15.77 -1.65
CA ILE A 416 9.79 16.63 -0.92
C ILE A 416 8.98 17.73 -0.22
N VAL A 417 9.21 17.93 1.07
CA VAL A 417 8.64 19.04 1.84
C VAL A 417 9.72 20.10 2.03
N LEU A 418 9.41 21.34 1.66
CA LEU A 418 10.27 22.51 1.78
C LEU A 418 9.68 23.51 2.77
N ASP A 419 10.48 23.95 3.73
CA ASP A 419 10.19 25.15 4.51
C ASP A 419 10.86 26.34 3.83
N LEU A 420 10.05 27.27 3.35
CA LEU A 420 10.50 28.46 2.65
C LEU A 420 10.38 29.70 3.54
N ALA A 421 11.34 30.60 3.45
CA ALA A 421 11.31 31.91 4.08
C ALA A 421 11.61 33.04 3.09
N ASN A 422 11.41 34.28 3.54
CA ASN A 422 11.60 35.49 2.75
C ASN A 422 10.84 35.47 1.41
N ILE A 423 9.66 34.84 1.39
CA ILE A 423 8.89 34.62 0.17
C ILE A 423 8.50 35.96 -0.46
N SER A 424 8.92 36.15 -1.71
CA SER A 424 8.60 37.32 -2.54
C SER A 424 7.48 37.00 -3.53
N ARG A 425 6.90 38.04 -4.14
CA ARG A 425 5.85 37.87 -5.17
C ARG A 425 6.35 37.20 -6.46
N SER A 426 7.66 37.21 -6.68
CA SER A 426 8.31 36.54 -7.81
C SER A 426 8.84 35.15 -7.46
N ALA A 427 8.48 34.63 -6.28
CA ALA A 427 8.92 33.32 -5.83
C ALA A 427 8.50 32.23 -6.82
N ARG A 428 9.44 31.37 -7.18
CA ARG A 428 9.26 30.28 -8.15
C ARG A 428 10.22 29.13 -7.87
N ILE A 429 9.83 27.95 -8.31
CA ILE A 429 10.64 26.73 -8.24
C ILE A 429 10.90 26.28 -9.68
N THR A 430 12.16 26.18 -10.06
CA THR A 430 12.59 25.66 -11.36
C THR A 430 13.11 24.25 -11.19
N PHE A 431 12.58 23.30 -11.95
CA PHE A 431 13.03 21.92 -12.00
C PHE A 431 13.82 21.70 -13.28
N GLU A 432 14.99 21.09 -13.16
CA GLU A 432 15.82 20.62 -14.28
C GLU A 432 15.91 19.09 -14.18
N LEU A 433 15.07 18.41 -14.95
CA LEU A 433 14.93 16.96 -14.98
C LEU A 433 15.85 16.34 -16.03
N LYS A 434 16.47 15.21 -15.69
CA LYS A 434 17.25 14.38 -16.59
C LYS A 434 16.35 13.36 -17.29
N ALA A 435 16.83 12.85 -18.42
CA ALA A 435 16.19 11.71 -19.07
C ALA A 435 16.21 10.48 -18.16
N ALA A 436 15.14 9.67 -18.20
CA ALA A 436 15.07 8.42 -17.46
C ALA A 436 14.26 7.38 -18.23
N ALA A 437 14.78 6.16 -18.29
CA ALA A 437 14.00 5.01 -18.78
C ALA A 437 13.01 4.56 -17.70
N GLU A 438 11.79 4.24 -18.12
CA GLU A 438 10.86 3.49 -17.27
C GLU A 438 11.45 2.12 -16.91
N ARG A 439 11.19 1.66 -15.68
CA ARG A 439 11.70 0.38 -15.15
C ARG A 439 10.57 -0.50 -14.65
N GLY A 440 10.77 -1.82 -14.61
CA GLY A 440 9.78 -2.76 -14.09
C GLY A 440 9.54 -3.94 -15.03
N SER A 441 8.44 -4.65 -14.79
CA SER A 441 8.11 -5.87 -15.52
C SER A 441 7.87 -5.61 -17.02
N PRO A 442 8.26 -6.54 -17.91
CA PRO A 442 8.06 -6.37 -19.33
C PRO A 442 6.57 -6.30 -19.68
N THR A 443 6.19 -5.24 -20.38
CA THR A 443 4.89 -5.10 -21.03
C THR A 443 4.91 -5.78 -22.40
N ARG A 444 3.77 -6.34 -22.82
CA ARG A 444 3.60 -7.12 -24.05
C ARG A 444 3.40 -6.22 -25.27
N PHE A 445 2.65 -5.14 -25.10
CA PHE A 445 2.17 -4.33 -26.23
C PHE A 445 2.80 -2.94 -26.24
N ARG A 446 3.10 -2.39 -25.08
CA ARG A 446 3.83 -1.12 -24.95
C ARG A 446 5.32 -1.40 -24.75
N ARG A 447 6.19 -0.56 -25.32
CA ARG A 447 7.62 -0.56 -24.94
C ARG A 447 7.82 0.44 -23.80
N PRO A 448 8.62 0.13 -22.76
CA PRO A 448 8.99 1.13 -21.75
C PRO A 448 9.55 2.37 -22.42
N ALA A 449 9.05 3.53 -22.04
CA ALA A 449 9.46 4.80 -22.60
C ALA A 449 10.78 5.28 -21.98
N ILE A 450 11.52 6.07 -22.74
CA ILE A 450 12.57 6.94 -22.21
C ILE A 450 11.96 8.32 -22.15
N THR A 451 11.86 8.88 -20.95
CA THR A 451 11.41 10.25 -20.79
C THR A 451 12.53 11.20 -21.14
N GLU A 452 12.19 12.26 -21.84
CA GLU A 452 13.17 13.26 -22.26
C GLU A 452 13.54 14.20 -21.10
N PRO A 453 14.75 14.82 -21.15
CA PRO A 453 15.10 15.88 -20.23
C PRO A 453 14.11 17.04 -20.34
N ALA A 454 13.77 17.67 -19.21
CA ALA A 454 12.82 18.77 -19.18
C ALA A 454 13.28 19.87 -18.22
N SER A 455 12.96 21.12 -18.56
CA SER A 455 13.08 22.25 -17.65
C SER A 455 11.72 22.92 -17.50
N VAL A 456 11.22 22.95 -16.27
CA VAL A 456 9.92 23.55 -15.94
C VAL A 456 10.09 24.56 -14.82
N THR A 457 9.39 25.69 -14.91
CA THR A 457 9.37 26.71 -13.85
C THR A 457 7.95 26.93 -13.41
N LEU A 458 7.70 26.75 -12.12
CA LEU A 458 6.39 26.92 -11.48
C LEU A 458 6.45 28.15 -10.57
N ASN A 459 5.67 29.18 -10.87
CA ASN A 459 5.61 30.36 -10.01
C ASN A 459 4.61 30.15 -8.89
N LEU A 460 5.00 30.43 -7.64
CA LEU A 460 4.12 30.21 -6.50
C LEU A 460 2.85 31.07 -6.56
N LYS A 461 2.93 32.25 -7.20
CA LYS A 461 1.78 33.14 -7.43
C LYS A 461 0.72 32.56 -8.37
N ASP A 462 1.06 31.55 -9.17
CA ASP A 462 0.15 30.91 -10.13
C ASP A 462 -0.61 29.74 -9.48
N MET A 463 -0.39 29.48 -8.18
CA MET A 463 -1.18 28.50 -7.43
C MET A 463 -2.64 28.94 -7.34
N GLU A 464 -3.54 28.01 -7.64
CA GLU A 464 -4.98 28.15 -7.49
C GLU A 464 -5.45 27.18 -6.40
N ARG A 465 -6.28 27.66 -5.47
CA ARG A 465 -6.78 26.85 -4.34
C ARG A 465 -5.69 26.09 -3.59
N GLY A 466 -4.52 26.73 -3.40
CA GLY A 466 -3.41 26.17 -2.63
C GLY A 466 -2.52 25.19 -3.39
N GLU A 467 -2.79 24.91 -4.67
CA GLU A 467 -2.03 23.96 -5.48
C GLU A 467 -1.61 24.51 -6.85
N LEU A 468 -0.57 23.91 -7.43
CA LEU A 468 -0.16 24.14 -8.81
C LEU A 468 0.44 22.85 -9.38
N THR A 469 -0.20 22.31 -10.42
CA THR A 469 0.19 21.06 -11.06
C THR A 469 0.77 21.32 -12.45
N HIS A 470 1.87 20.65 -12.76
CA HIS A 470 2.42 20.59 -14.10
C HIS A 470 2.47 19.15 -14.59
N GLY A 471 1.89 18.93 -15.77
CA GLY A 471 1.85 17.64 -16.43
C GLY A 471 2.97 17.43 -17.43
N PHE A 472 3.45 16.20 -17.53
CA PHE A 472 4.38 15.68 -18.51
C PHE A 472 3.66 14.60 -19.32
N PRO A 473 2.99 14.98 -20.44
CA PRO A 473 2.29 14.03 -21.28
C PRO A 473 3.25 12.98 -21.85
N LEU A 474 2.89 11.71 -21.71
CA LEU A 474 3.61 10.58 -22.28
C LEU A 474 2.61 9.49 -22.68
N ASP A 475 2.49 9.24 -23.97
CA ASP A 475 1.45 8.36 -24.53
C ASP A 475 0.04 8.77 -24.09
N ILE A 476 -0.63 7.94 -23.29
CA ILE A 476 -1.94 8.21 -22.68
C ILE A 476 -1.84 8.77 -21.26
N TYR A 477 -0.62 8.80 -20.70
CA TYR A 477 -0.38 9.19 -19.32
C TYR A 477 -0.05 10.67 -19.22
N ASN A 478 -0.25 11.20 -18.03
CA ASN A 478 0.20 12.52 -17.65
C ASN A 478 0.89 12.41 -16.29
N ASP A 479 2.21 12.24 -16.32
CA ASP A 479 3.01 12.27 -15.09
C ASP A 479 3.01 13.69 -14.55
N THR A 480 3.07 13.89 -13.23
CA THR A 480 2.90 15.24 -12.67
C THR A 480 3.96 15.62 -11.64
N ILE A 481 4.25 16.91 -11.60
CA ILE A 481 4.83 17.59 -10.45
C ILE A 481 3.76 18.52 -9.90
N THR A 482 3.40 18.33 -8.63
CA THR A 482 2.38 19.12 -7.95
C THR A 482 2.99 19.86 -6.77
N LEU A 483 2.84 21.17 -6.74
CA LEU A 483 3.17 22.00 -5.58
C LEU A 483 1.91 22.21 -4.74
N ARG A 484 1.99 22.02 -3.42
CA ARG A 484 0.87 22.25 -2.48
C ARG A 484 1.31 23.09 -1.29
N ARG A 485 0.50 24.07 -0.91
CA ARG A 485 0.59 24.76 0.39
C ARG A 485 -0.05 23.87 1.45
N VAL A 486 0.75 23.42 2.42
CA VAL A 486 0.29 22.37 3.34
C VAL A 486 0.39 22.77 4.80
N ILE A 487 -0.60 22.34 5.59
CA ILE A 487 -0.54 22.30 7.04
C ILE A 487 0.36 21.12 7.45
N THR A 488 1.41 21.38 8.21
CA THR A 488 2.35 20.35 8.66
C THR A 488 1.79 19.51 9.80
N GLU A 489 1.20 20.15 10.81
CA GLU A 489 0.53 19.49 11.96
C GLU A 489 -0.97 19.32 11.72
N GLY A 490 -1.31 18.41 10.80
CA GLY A 490 -2.71 18.04 10.54
C GLY A 490 -3.27 17.00 11.53
N GLU A 491 -4.58 16.80 11.47
CA GLU A 491 -5.28 15.77 12.25
C GLU A 491 -4.89 14.36 11.80
N ARG A 492 -4.83 13.43 12.77
CA ARG A 492 -4.48 12.02 12.54
C ARG A 492 -5.65 11.07 12.80
N ASP A 493 -6.71 11.55 13.44
CA ASP A 493 -7.91 10.78 13.78
C ASP A 493 -9.12 11.52 13.22
N ILE A 494 -9.59 11.10 12.05
CA ILE A 494 -10.69 11.71 11.32
C ILE A 494 -11.90 10.80 11.38
N ARG A 495 -13.06 11.37 11.69
CA ARG A 495 -14.36 10.74 11.48
C ARG A 495 -15.07 11.48 10.36
N PHE A 496 -15.71 10.74 9.47
CA PHE A 496 -16.47 11.32 8.36
C PHE A 496 -17.83 10.62 8.22
N GLU A 497 -18.79 11.37 7.70
CA GLU A 497 -20.12 10.91 7.33
C GLU A 497 -20.50 11.55 5.99
N ILE A 498 -20.93 10.72 5.05
CA ILE A 498 -21.28 11.12 3.69
C ILE A 498 -22.64 10.50 3.39
N VAL A 499 -23.59 11.33 2.96
CA VAL A 499 -24.90 10.89 2.51
C VAL A 499 -24.89 10.85 1.00
N ASP A 500 -25.30 9.72 0.43
CA ASP A 500 -25.52 9.52 -0.99
C ASP A 500 -26.90 8.91 -1.22
N SER A 501 -27.35 8.96 -2.47
CA SER A 501 -28.55 8.25 -2.91
C SER A 501 -28.31 7.46 -4.19
N GLY A 502 -29.11 6.43 -4.42
CA GLY A 502 -29.03 5.68 -5.66
C GLY A 502 -30.11 4.63 -5.81
N ASP A 503 -30.56 4.46 -7.05
CA ASP A 503 -31.68 3.59 -7.39
C ASP A 503 -31.24 2.26 -8.01
N LEU A 504 -29.92 2.05 -8.12
CA LEU A 504 -29.33 0.87 -8.75
C LEU A 504 -29.00 -0.23 -7.73
N GLN A 505 -29.32 -1.46 -8.11
CA GLN A 505 -28.88 -2.68 -7.43
C GLN A 505 -27.43 -2.97 -7.84
N GLY A 506 -26.60 -3.36 -6.88
CA GLY A 506 -25.20 -3.73 -7.12
C GLY A 506 -24.22 -2.56 -7.09
N ASP A 507 -24.67 -1.34 -6.76
CA ASP A 507 -23.76 -0.22 -6.51
C ASP A 507 -22.74 -0.61 -5.44
N TYR A 508 -21.49 -0.20 -5.64
CA TYR A 508 -20.42 -0.46 -4.67
C TYR A 508 -19.68 0.82 -4.30
N TYR A 509 -19.22 0.86 -3.06
CA TYR A 509 -18.46 1.97 -2.48
C TYR A 509 -17.16 1.46 -1.90
N PHE A 510 -16.08 2.21 -2.07
CA PHE A 510 -14.88 2.05 -1.25
C PHE A 510 -14.25 3.41 -0.98
N VAL A 511 -13.39 3.46 0.04
CA VAL A 511 -12.70 4.67 0.48
C VAL A 511 -11.22 4.52 0.23
N ARG A 512 -10.62 5.60 -0.27
CA ARG A 512 -9.17 5.78 -0.36
C ARG A 512 -8.74 6.87 0.61
N VAL A 513 -7.66 6.61 1.33
CA VAL A 513 -7.02 7.55 2.26
C VAL A 513 -5.61 7.82 1.77
N ARG A 514 -5.19 9.09 1.81
CA ARG A 514 -3.79 9.49 1.65
C ARG A 514 -3.33 10.23 2.90
N GLN A 515 -2.08 10.03 3.30
CA GLN A 515 -1.45 10.68 4.44
C GLN A 515 -0.35 11.66 3.98
N ALA A 516 0.09 12.49 4.92
CA ALA A 516 1.13 13.50 4.70
C ALA A 516 2.49 12.95 4.23
N ASN A 517 2.77 11.69 4.54
CA ASN A 517 3.97 10.96 4.14
C ASN A 517 3.75 10.12 2.87
N ASP A 518 2.73 10.44 2.07
CA ASP A 518 2.30 9.73 0.86
C ASP A 518 1.81 8.30 1.08
N ALA A 519 1.81 7.80 2.32
CA ALA A 519 1.21 6.51 2.65
C ALA A 519 -0.30 6.52 2.39
N MET A 520 -0.83 5.38 1.97
CA MET A 520 -2.22 5.23 1.56
C MET A 520 -2.88 4.00 2.19
N ALA A 521 -4.21 4.05 2.27
CA ALA A 521 -5.06 2.90 2.59
C ALA A 521 -6.30 2.86 1.69
N TRP A 522 -6.79 1.65 1.42
CA TRP A 522 -8.02 1.41 0.65
C TRP A 522 -8.90 0.41 1.39
N SER A 523 -10.14 0.79 1.68
CA SER A 523 -11.13 -0.16 2.21
C SER A 523 -11.50 -1.18 1.14
N SER A 524 -11.85 -2.40 1.54
CA SER A 524 -12.59 -3.28 0.61
C SER A 524 -13.95 -2.67 0.24
N PRO A 525 -14.51 -2.99 -0.94
CA PRO A 525 -15.79 -2.45 -1.33
C PRO A 525 -16.96 -2.90 -0.43
N ILE A 526 -18.01 -2.09 -0.37
CA ILE A 526 -19.32 -2.43 0.21
C ILE A 526 -20.35 -2.35 -0.89
N TRP A 527 -21.15 -3.40 -1.07
CA TRP A 527 -22.17 -3.48 -2.11
C TRP A 527 -23.57 -3.15 -1.58
N VAL A 528 -24.43 -2.54 -2.39
CA VAL A 528 -25.83 -2.21 -2.07
C VAL A 528 -26.77 -3.03 -2.92
N GLY A 529 -27.62 -3.83 -2.29
CA GLY A 529 -28.55 -4.72 -2.98
C GLY A 529 -27.83 -5.79 -3.81
N GLY A 530 -28.51 -6.31 -4.82
CA GLY A 530 -28.06 -7.43 -5.65
C GLY A 530 -28.03 -8.75 -4.90
N PHE A 531 -27.49 -9.77 -5.57
CA PHE A 531 -27.24 -11.08 -4.98
C PHE A 531 -25.73 -11.29 -4.90
N ALA A 532 -25.28 -11.99 -3.87
CA ALA A 532 -23.90 -12.46 -3.87
C ALA A 532 -23.67 -13.33 -5.12
N PRO A 533 -22.44 -13.40 -5.66
CA PRO A 533 -22.10 -14.35 -6.72
C PRO A 533 -22.32 -15.82 -6.31
N ARG A 534 -22.53 -16.07 -5.01
CA ARG A 534 -22.78 -17.37 -4.38
C ARG A 534 -24.27 -17.57 -4.11
#